data_AF-A0A5N8WPB2-F1
#
_entry.id   AF-A0A5N8WPB2-F1
#
_cell.length_a   1.000
_cell.length_b   1.000
_cell.length_c   1.000
_cell.angle_alpha   90.00
_cell.angle_beta   90.00
_cell.angle_gamma   90.00
#
_symmetry.space_group_name_H-M   'P 1'
#
loop_
_entity.id
_entity.type
_entity.pdbx_description
1 polymer ?
#
loop_
_entity_poly.entity_id
_entity_poly.type
_entity_poly.pdbx_seq_one_letter_code
_entity_poly.pdbx_strand_id
1 'polypeptide(L)'
;MHATPLPTADLADEYGDQLRVCDVQFTSYGAVRSFSGPIRTGRTALLGDLMAERARDNGWAGVVIHGALRDAVALAGVSVGVQALGTNPRKSGKAGHGEVDVPVSFGGVTFAPGDVLHADEDGVVLLPASASTR
;
A
#
# COMPACT_ATOMS: atom_id res chain seq x y z
N MET A 1 18.34 -3.91 7.97
CA MET A 1 18.14 -2.45 8.09
C MET A 1 17.34 -2.03 6.88
N HIS A 2 16.06 -1.69 7.05
CA HIS A 2 15.25 -1.16 5.94
C HIS A 2 15.76 0.26 5.68
N ALA A 3 16.25 0.53 4.48
CA ALA A 3 16.54 1.90 4.06
C ALA A 3 15.25 2.72 4.20
N THR A 4 15.36 3.94 4.73
CA THR A 4 14.22 4.86 4.77
C THR A 4 13.71 5.04 3.34
N PRO A 5 12.41 4.85 3.07
CA PRO A 5 11.83 5.09 1.76
C PRO A 5 12.08 6.54 1.34
N LEU A 6 12.38 6.75 0.06
CA LEU A 6 12.38 8.11 -0.49
C LEU A 6 10.97 8.71 -0.39
N PRO A 7 10.83 9.97 0.08
CA PRO A 7 9.56 10.69 0.09
C PRO A 7 8.92 10.75 -1.29
N THR A 8 7.59 10.69 -1.34
CA THR A 8 6.85 10.73 -2.61
C THR A 8 7.01 12.09 -3.31
N ALA A 9 7.14 13.18 -2.54
CA ALA A 9 7.42 14.52 -3.08
C ALA A 9 8.79 14.59 -3.79
N ASP A 10 9.84 14.03 -3.19
CA ASP A 10 11.18 14.00 -3.81
C ASP A 10 11.17 13.19 -5.12
N LEU A 11 10.40 12.08 -5.15
CA LEU A 11 10.20 11.31 -6.37
C LEU A 11 9.42 12.10 -7.43
N ALA A 12 8.42 12.88 -7.03
CA ALA A 12 7.67 13.73 -7.96
C ALA A 12 8.57 14.80 -8.58
N ASP A 13 9.45 15.41 -7.79
CA ASP A 13 10.44 16.37 -8.27
C ASP A 13 11.47 15.74 -9.21
N GLU A 14 11.92 14.50 -8.92
CA GLU A 14 12.91 13.79 -9.74
C GLU A 14 12.35 13.30 -11.08
N TYR A 15 11.15 12.69 -11.06
CA TYR A 15 10.61 11.98 -12.23
C TYR A 15 9.58 12.81 -13.03
N GLY A 16 9.01 13.86 -12.45
CA GLY A 16 8.00 14.71 -13.09
C GLY A 16 6.86 13.91 -13.71
N ASP A 17 6.52 14.21 -14.97
CA ASP A 17 5.42 13.58 -15.71
C ASP A 17 5.57 12.07 -15.95
N GLN A 18 6.78 11.52 -15.74
CA GLN A 18 7.02 10.08 -15.87
C GLN A 18 6.58 9.30 -14.62
N LEU A 19 6.40 9.99 -13.49
CA LEU A 19 5.95 9.35 -12.26
C LEU A 19 4.47 9.00 -12.36
N ARG A 20 4.15 7.74 -12.08
CA ARG A 20 2.75 7.32 -11.92
C ARG A 20 2.28 7.69 -10.53
N VAL A 21 1.50 8.76 -10.42
CA VAL A 21 0.91 9.23 -9.16
C VAL A 21 -0.52 8.72 -9.06
N CYS A 22 -0.86 8.10 -7.94
CA CYS A 22 -2.22 7.65 -7.68
C CYS A 22 -3.06 8.83 -7.16
N ASP A 23 -4.17 9.13 -7.84
CA ASP A 23 -5.07 10.24 -7.46
C ASP A 23 -5.89 9.94 -6.19
N VAL A 24 -5.93 8.68 -5.77
CA VAL A 24 -6.70 8.26 -4.60
C VAL A 24 -5.96 8.62 -3.32
N GLN A 25 -6.66 9.35 -2.46
CA GLN A 25 -6.17 9.73 -1.13
C GLN A 25 -6.42 8.59 -0.14
N PHE A 26 -5.38 8.20 0.59
CA PHE A 26 -5.46 7.16 1.61
C PHE A 26 -5.18 7.74 3.00
N THR A 27 -5.87 7.20 4.00
CA THR A 27 -5.55 7.47 5.41
C THR A 27 -4.58 6.43 5.93
N SER A 28 -3.53 6.89 6.63
CA SER A 28 -2.55 6.02 7.27
C SER A 28 -3.02 5.53 8.64
N TYR A 29 -3.00 4.22 8.86
CA TYR A 29 -3.49 3.54 10.07
C TYR A 29 -2.41 2.73 10.80
N GLY A 30 -1.29 2.40 10.14
CA GLY A 30 -0.18 1.64 10.74
C GLY A 30 0.80 2.54 11.51
N ALA A 31 1.70 1.94 12.29
CA ALA A 31 2.76 2.68 12.98
C ALA A 31 3.84 3.20 12.02
N VAL A 32 3.98 2.59 10.84
CA VAL A 32 4.89 3.04 9.79
C VAL A 32 4.13 3.99 8.86
N ARG A 33 4.59 5.25 8.79
CA ARG A 33 3.94 6.30 7.99
C ARG A 33 4.44 6.37 6.56
N SER A 34 5.69 5.97 6.31
CA SER A 34 6.29 5.92 4.98
C SER A 34 6.86 4.53 4.72
N PHE A 35 6.57 3.95 3.56
CA PHE A 35 7.02 2.63 3.16
C PHE A 35 7.15 2.51 1.64
N SER A 36 8.08 1.66 1.19
CA SER A 36 8.20 1.33 -0.22
C SER A 36 8.62 -0.12 -0.44
N GLY A 37 8.36 -0.63 -1.64
CA GLY A 37 8.80 -1.96 -2.05
C GLY A 37 8.08 -2.51 -3.27
N PRO A 38 8.53 -3.68 -3.78
CA PRO A 38 7.86 -4.35 -4.89
C PRO A 38 6.47 -4.79 -4.47
N ILE A 39 5.48 -4.50 -5.31
CA ILE A 39 4.08 -4.82 -5.00
C ILE A 39 3.68 -6.21 -5.43
N ARG A 40 2.77 -6.78 -4.65
CA ARG A 40 1.88 -7.87 -5.04
C ARG A 40 0.45 -7.36 -4.99
N THR A 41 -0.38 -7.78 -5.93
CA THR A 41 -1.76 -7.31 -6.04
C THR A 41 -2.74 -8.38 -5.59
N GLY A 42 -3.88 -7.95 -5.05
CA GLY A 42 -4.95 -8.84 -4.62
C GLY A 42 -6.30 -8.13 -4.69
N ARG A 43 -7.34 -8.79 -5.20
CA ARG A 43 -8.67 -8.17 -5.44
C ARG A 43 -9.70 -8.33 -4.33
N THR A 44 -9.34 -8.92 -3.20
CA THR A 44 -10.28 -9.15 -2.08
C THR A 44 -9.57 -9.24 -0.74
N ALA A 45 -9.34 -8.09 -0.12
CA ALA A 45 -8.92 -8.06 1.26
C ALA A 45 -9.60 -6.87 1.97
N LEU A 46 -10.46 -7.17 2.94
CA LEU A 46 -10.62 -6.26 4.07
C LEU A 46 -9.57 -6.68 5.10
N LEU A 47 -8.68 -5.76 5.43
CA LEU A 47 -7.60 -5.98 6.40
C LEU A 47 -8.09 -5.61 7.80
N GLY A 48 -7.70 -6.40 8.78
CA GLY A 48 -7.80 -6.08 10.20
C GLY A 48 -6.45 -6.31 10.88
N ASP A 49 -6.43 -6.11 12.20
CA ASP A 49 -5.27 -6.29 13.08
C ASP A 49 -4.44 -7.55 12.80
N LEU A 50 -5.04 -8.74 12.80
CA LEU A 50 -4.34 -10.01 12.61
C LEU A 50 -3.61 -10.11 11.26
N MET A 51 -4.17 -9.50 10.21
CA MET A 51 -3.55 -9.50 8.89
C MET A 51 -2.38 -8.51 8.84
N ALA A 52 -2.48 -7.38 9.54
CA ALA A 52 -1.36 -6.44 9.69
C ALA A 52 -0.22 -7.06 10.48
N GLU A 53 -0.50 -7.76 11.58
CA GLU A 53 0.50 -8.48 12.36
C GLU A 53 1.22 -9.53 11.52
N ARG A 54 0.47 -10.30 10.72
CA ARG A 54 1.08 -11.25 9.78
C ARG A 54 1.91 -10.58 8.70
N ALA A 55 1.47 -9.44 8.18
CA ALA A 55 2.25 -8.69 7.20
C ALA A 55 3.58 -8.23 7.82
N ARG A 56 3.55 -7.70 9.05
CA ARG A 56 4.75 -7.37 9.83
C ARG A 56 5.66 -8.60 9.99
N ASP A 57 5.11 -9.72 10.46
CA ASP A 57 5.89 -10.92 10.76
C ASP A 57 6.51 -11.53 9.50
N ASN A 58 5.86 -11.35 8.34
CA ASN A 58 6.38 -11.72 7.02
C ASN A 58 7.35 -10.69 6.42
N GLY A 59 7.68 -9.60 7.14
CA GLY A 59 8.63 -8.59 6.71
C GLY A 59 8.11 -7.66 5.61
N TRP A 60 6.80 -7.49 5.47
CA TRP A 60 6.22 -6.58 4.48
C TRP A 60 6.48 -5.13 4.89
N ALA A 61 6.79 -4.27 3.92
CA ALA A 61 6.96 -2.84 4.16
C ALA A 61 5.62 -2.16 4.50
N GLY A 62 4.55 -2.54 3.79
CA GLY A 62 3.21 -2.04 4.05
C GLY A 62 2.12 -2.64 3.16
N VAL A 63 0.88 -2.19 3.37
CA VAL A 63 -0.31 -2.59 2.63
C VAL A 63 -1.14 -1.35 2.28
N VAL A 64 -1.46 -1.19 1.00
CA VAL A 64 -2.42 -0.19 0.50
C VAL A 64 -3.73 -0.89 0.14
N ILE A 65 -4.84 -0.36 0.62
CA ILE A 65 -6.17 -0.97 0.50
C ILE A 65 -7.11 0.03 -0.18
N HIS A 66 -7.47 -0.23 -1.42
CA HIS A 66 -8.55 0.48 -2.10
C HIS A 66 -9.92 0.01 -1.58
N GLY A 67 -10.20 0.34 -0.33
CA GLY A 67 -11.37 -0.10 0.43
C GLY A 67 -11.27 0.32 1.90
N ALA A 68 -12.17 -0.19 2.73
CA ALA A 68 -12.16 0.04 4.16
C ALA A 68 -11.39 -1.06 4.91
N LEU A 69 -10.84 -0.72 6.08
CA LEU A 69 -10.28 -1.69 7.02
C LEU A 69 -11.04 -1.68 8.35
N ARG A 70 -10.64 -2.53 9.29
CA ARG A 70 -11.19 -2.55 10.66
C ARG A 70 -10.07 -2.54 11.70
N ASP A 71 -10.45 -2.35 12.97
CA ASP A 71 -9.54 -2.38 14.11
C ASP A 71 -8.45 -1.29 14.05
N ALA A 72 -8.79 -0.12 13.49
CA ALA A 72 -7.86 0.99 13.25
C ALA A 72 -7.04 1.41 14.48
N VAL A 73 -7.63 1.36 15.68
CA VAL A 73 -6.92 1.68 16.93
C VAL A 73 -5.81 0.66 17.21
N ALA A 74 -6.06 -0.63 16.98
CA ALA A 74 -5.06 -1.67 17.17
C ALA A 74 -3.95 -1.58 16.10
N LEU A 75 -4.33 -1.26 14.86
CA LEU A 75 -3.39 -1.10 13.74
C LEU A 75 -2.32 -0.02 13.98
N ALA A 76 -2.65 1.04 14.72
CA ALA A 76 -1.72 2.11 15.03
C ALA A 76 -0.49 1.65 15.83
N GLY A 77 -0.57 0.50 16.52
CA GLY A 77 0.55 -0.11 17.24
C GLY A 77 1.36 -1.13 16.43
N VAL A 78 0.93 -1.48 15.21
CA VAL A 78 1.59 -2.49 14.38
C VAL A 78 2.66 -1.82 13.53
N SER A 79 3.91 -2.28 13.66
CA SER A 79 5.08 -1.77 12.93
C SER A 79 5.11 -2.20 11.45
N VAL A 80 4.07 -1.85 10.71
CA VAL A 80 3.90 -2.06 9.26
C VAL A 80 3.11 -0.89 8.68
N GLY A 81 3.37 -0.54 7.42
CA GLY A 81 2.60 0.50 6.74
C GLY A 81 1.19 0.01 6.45
N VAL A 82 0.16 0.79 6.79
CA VAL A 82 -1.22 0.46 6.43
C VAL A 82 -1.93 1.71 5.96
N GLN A 83 -2.41 1.69 4.72
CA GLN A 83 -3.17 2.77 4.11
C GLN A 83 -4.49 2.26 3.55
N ALA A 84 -5.59 2.96 3.84
CA ALA A 84 -6.93 2.60 3.38
C ALA A 84 -7.82 3.82 3.17
N LEU A 85 -8.97 3.64 2.50
CA LEU A 85 -9.93 4.72 2.25
C LEU A 85 -10.76 5.11 3.48
N GLY A 86 -10.75 4.27 4.50
CA GLY A 86 -11.57 4.48 5.69
C GLY A 86 -11.65 3.25 6.57
N THR A 87 -12.56 3.31 7.54
CA THR A 87 -12.83 2.19 8.44
C THR A 87 -14.27 1.69 8.27
N ASN A 88 -14.48 0.39 8.44
CA ASN A 88 -15.80 -0.22 8.47
C ASN A 88 -15.80 -1.35 9.51
N PRO A 89 -16.67 -1.29 10.54
CA PRO A 89 -16.72 -2.31 11.58
C PRO A 89 -17.28 -3.65 11.09
N ARG A 90 -17.97 -3.69 9.93
CA ARG A 90 -18.52 -4.94 9.39
C ARG A 90 -17.42 -5.85 8.88
N LYS A 91 -17.51 -7.12 9.25
CA LYS A 91 -16.66 -8.19 8.70
C LYS A 91 -16.99 -8.40 7.21
N SER A 92 -15.97 -8.60 6.38
CA SER A 92 -16.17 -9.11 5.01
C SER A 92 -16.79 -10.50 5.04
N GLY A 93 -17.59 -10.79 4.02
CA GLY A 93 -17.91 -12.18 3.69
C GLY A 93 -16.64 -12.95 3.30
N LYS A 94 -16.58 -14.24 3.66
CA LYS A 94 -15.53 -15.17 3.20
C LYS A 94 -15.98 -15.86 1.91
N ALA A 95 -16.32 -15.08 0.90
CA ALA A 95 -16.85 -15.64 -0.34
C ALA A 95 -15.76 -16.28 -1.23
N GLY A 96 -14.48 -16.20 -0.85
CA GLY A 96 -13.38 -16.93 -1.49
C GLY A 96 -13.05 -16.49 -2.92
N HIS A 97 -13.79 -15.54 -3.48
CA HIS A 97 -13.46 -14.90 -4.74
C HIS A 97 -12.29 -13.95 -4.54
N GLY A 98 -11.43 -13.81 -5.55
CA GLY A 98 -10.26 -12.95 -5.52
C GLY A 98 -9.22 -13.41 -6.53
N GLU A 99 -8.58 -12.45 -7.16
CA GLU A 99 -7.41 -12.70 -8.02
C GLU A 99 -6.18 -12.14 -7.30
N VAL A 100 -5.06 -12.84 -7.43
CA VAL A 100 -3.75 -12.43 -6.88
C VAL A 100 -2.76 -12.30 -8.02
N ASP A 101 -1.80 -11.40 -7.87
CA ASP A 101 -0.74 -11.15 -8.86
C ASP A 101 -1.29 -10.85 -10.27
N VAL A 102 -2.42 -10.13 -10.35
CA VAL A 102 -3.00 -9.58 -11.57
C VAL A 102 -2.95 -8.05 -11.55
N PRO A 103 -2.77 -7.35 -12.68
CA PRO A 103 -2.83 -5.89 -12.69
C PRO A 103 -4.16 -5.36 -12.11
N VAL A 104 -4.06 -4.34 -11.25
CA VAL A 104 -5.23 -3.66 -10.66
C VAL A 104 -5.15 -2.19 -11.00
N SER A 105 -6.26 -1.58 -11.41
CA SER A 105 -6.30 -0.16 -11.79
C SER A 105 -7.30 0.62 -10.93
N PHE A 106 -6.83 1.69 -10.31
CA PHE A 106 -7.61 2.70 -9.60
C PHE A 106 -6.80 3.99 -9.47
N GLY A 107 -7.46 5.13 -9.23
CA GLY A 107 -6.77 6.42 -9.03
C GLY A 107 -5.89 6.85 -10.19
N GLY A 108 -6.35 6.65 -11.44
CA GLY A 108 -5.61 7.04 -12.63
C GLY A 108 -4.41 6.13 -12.97
N VAL A 109 -4.06 5.17 -12.12
CA VAL A 109 -2.87 4.32 -12.29
C VAL A 109 -3.21 2.83 -12.35
N THR A 110 -2.32 2.08 -12.99
CA THR A 110 -2.34 0.61 -12.99
C THR A 110 -1.17 0.10 -12.15
N PHE A 111 -1.51 -0.63 -11.10
CA PHE A 111 -0.62 -1.36 -10.20
C PHE A 111 -0.33 -2.72 -10.82
N ALA A 112 0.87 -2.91 -11.38
CA ALA A 112 1.30 -4.21 -11.89
C ALA A 112 2.21 -4.92 -10.87
N PRO A 113 2.07 -6.24 -10.68
CA PRO A 113 3.00 -7.00 -9.83
C PRO A 113 4.46 -6.76 -10.22
N GLY A 114 5.32 -6.49 -9.24
CA GLY A 114 6.74 -6.18 -9.45
C GLY A 114 7.06 -4.69 -9.63
N ASP A 115 6.06 -3.83 -9.89
CA ASP A 115 6.26 -2.38 -9.75
C ASP A 115 6.68 -2.02 -8.33
N VAL A 116 7.43 -0.93 -8.17
CA VAL A 116 7.82 -0.42 -6.86
C VAL A 116 6.83 0.66 -6.44
N LEU A 117 6.12 0.40 -5.35
CA LEU A 117 5.23 1.38 -4.73
C LEU A 117 5.98 2.13 -3.66
N HIS A 118 5.78 3.44 -3.64
CA HIS A 118 6.17 4.32 -2.56
C HIS A 118 4.92 4.98 -2.00
N ALA A 119 4.79 4.97 -0.68
CA ALA A 119 3.65 5.50 0.03
C ALA A 119 4.09 6.25 1.27
N ASP A 120 3.52 7.43 1.47
CA ASP A 120 3.65 8.23 2.67
C ASP A 120 2.37 9.04 2.93
N GLU A 121 2.42 10.06 3.78
CA GLU A 121 1.27 10.89 4.12
C GLU A 121 0.81 11.81 2.98
N ASP A 122 1.65 12.05 1.98
CA ASP A 122 1.32 12.90 0.83
C ASP A 122 0.61 12.11 -0.27
N GLY A 123 0.94 10.82 -0.44
CA GLY A 123 0.22 9.98 -1.38
C GLY A 123 0.88 8.64 -1.68
N VAL A 124 0.49 8.08 -2.83
CA VAL A 124 1.02 6.81 -3.35
C VAL A 124 1.52 7.03 -4.77
N VAL A 125 2.76 6.63 -5.04
CA VAL A 125 3.39 6.71 -6.35
C VAL A 125 3.99 5.37 -6.75
N LEU A 126 4.14 5.15 -8.06
CA LEU A 126 4.64 3.90 -8.63
C LEU A 126 5.81 4.17 -9.58
N LEU A 127 6.91 3.45 -9.34
CA LEU A 127 8.01 3.31 -10.27
C LEU A 127 7.90 1.95 -10.99
N PRO A 128 8.21 1.87 -12.29
CA PRO A 128 8.22 0.60 -13.00
C PRO A 128 9.31 -0.31 -12.44
N ALA A 129 9.08 -1.63 -12.48
CA ALA A 129 10.05 -2.63 -12.01
C ALA A 129 11.47 -2.42 -12.60
N SER A 130 11.56 -1.93 -13.85
CA SER A 130 12.81 -1.64 -14.55
C SER A 130 13.57 -0.43 -14.01
N ALA A 131 12.92 0.50 -13.31
CA ALA A 131 13.56 1.69 -12.74
C ALA A 131 14.27 1.39 -11.41
N SER A 132 13.97 0.27 -10.76
CA SER A 132 14.44 -0.07 -9.41
C SER A 132 15.93 -0.47 -9.29
N THR A 133 16.76 -0.31 -10.33
CA THR A 133 18.18 -0.73 -10.30
C THR A 133 19.16 0.44 -10.07
N ARG A 134 18.87 1.35 -9.14
CA ARG A 134 19.90 2.31 -8.67
C ARG A 134 19.99 2.36 -7.17
#